data_AF-A0A952AFE4-F1
#
_entry.id   AF-A0A952AFE4-F1
#
_cell.length_a   1.000
_cell.length_b   1.000
_cell.length_c   1.000
_cell.angle_alpha   90.00
_cell.angle_beta   90.00
_cell.angle_gamma   90.00
#
_symmetry.space_group_name_H-M   'P 1'
#
loop_
_entity.id
_entity.type
_entity.pdbx_description
1 polymer ?
#
loop_
_entity_poly.entity_id
_entity_poly.type
_entity_poly.pdbx_seq_one_letter_code
_entity_poly.pdbx_strand_id
1 'polypeptide(L)'
;LLPSKGDIKDGLLKLILYCNLSEVTVNGKKIKSEAVLNLTSSKLKGAITSTSTKKDIANFFIENSFSTQQIKLVETIFAEAKQNNFIIQIQFSK
;
A
#
# COMPACT_ATOMS: atom_id res chain seq x y z
N LEU A 1 -7.64 -3.16 -12.33
CA LEU A 1 -6.99 -1.89 -11.94
C LEU A 1 -5.85 -2.20 -10.99
N LEU A 2 -6.10 -2.89 -9.89
CA LEU A 2 -5.07 -3.38 -8.97
C LEU A 2 -4.44 -4.72 -9.42
N PRO A 3 -3.27 -5.09 -8.86
CA PRO A 3 -2.69 -6.43 -8.97
C PRO A 3 -3.67 -7.54 -8.53
N SER A 4 -3.36 -8.79 -8.85
CA SER A 4 -4.25 -9.89 -8.47
C SER A 4 -4.33 -10.06 -6.95
N LYS A 5 -5.41 -10.68 -6.46
CA LYS A 5 -5.54 -11.01 -5.03
C LYS A 5 -4.39 -11.91 -4.55
N GLY A 6 -3.83 -12.75 -5.43
CA GLY A 6 -2.66 -13.56 -5.14
C GLY A 6 -1.43 -12.70 -4.89
N ASP A 7 -1.14 -11.75 -5.79
CA ASP A 7 0.00 -10.84 -5.68
C ASP A 7 -0.09 -9.96 -4.43
N ILE A 8 -1.30 -9.46 -4.11
CA ILE A 8 -1.52 -8.65 -2.91
C ILE A 8 -1.23 -9.48 -1.65
N LYS A 9 -1.70 -10.72 -1.58
CA LYS A 9 -1.44 -11.61 -0.42
C LYS A 9 0.04 -11.92 -0.27
N ASP A 10 0.74 -12.20 -1.36
CA ASP A 10 2.17 -12.44 -1.36
C ASP A 10 2.94 -11.19 -0.88
N GLY A 11 2.54 -10.01 -1.36
CA GLY A 11 3.08 -8.73 -0.89
C GLY A 11 2.86 -8.51 0.61
N LEU A 12 1.64 -8.72 1.11
CA LEU A 12 1.31 -8.58 2.54
C LEU A 12 2.12 -9.55 3.41
N LEU A 13 2.30 -10.80 2.98
CA LEU A 13 3.11 -11.79 3.69
C LEU A 13 4.57 -11.33 3.84
N LYS A 14 5.15 -10.77 2.77
CA LYS A 14 6.52 -10.23 2.80
C LYS A 14 6.63 -9.03 3.74
N LEU A 15 5.62 -8.16 3.81
CA LEU A 15 5.63 -7.02 4.72
C LEU A 15 5.64 -7.42 6.19
N ILE A 16 4.99 -8.53 6.56
CA ILE A 16 5.06 -9.05 7.94
C ILE A 16 6.51 -9.31 8.34
N LEU A 17 7.35 -9.79 7.42
CA LEU A 17 8.78 -10.00 7.71
C LEU A 17 9.52 -8.66 7.82
N TYR A 18 9.27 -7.72 6.91
CA TYR A 18 9.96 -6.43 6.89
C TYR A 18 9.59 -5.51 8.05
N CYS A 19 8.37 -5.57 8.56
CA CYS A 19 7.94 -4.81 9.75
C CYS A 19 8.60 -5.29 11.05
N ASN A 20 9.10 -6.54 11.08
CA ASN A 20 9.65 -7.17 12.27
C ASN A 20 11.19 -7.20 12.29
N LEU A 21 11.85 -6.42 11.43
CA LEU A 21 13.31 -6.30 11.45
C LEU A 21 13.76 -5.57 12.73
N SER A 22 14.52 -6.26 13.58
CA SER A 22 14.98 -5.73 14.88
C SER A 22 16.05 -4.64 14.73
N GLU A 23 16.96 -4.78 13.78
CA GLU A 23 18.05 -3.85 13.53
C GLU A 23 18.31 -3.65 12.04
N VAL A 24 18.04 -2.43 11.56
CA VAL A 24 18.38 -2.02 10.20
C VAL A 24 19.50 -0.99 10.29
N THR A 25 20.62 -1.26 9.64
CA THR A 25 21.79 -0.37 9.64
C THR A 25 22.27 -0.07 8.22
N VAL A 26 22.74 1.16 8.02
CA VAL A 26 23.42 1.60 6.79
C VAL A 26 24.73 2.24 7.21
N ASN A 27 25.87 1.71 6.73
CA ASN A 27 27.21 2.14 7.12
C ASN A 27 27.42 2.18 8.64
N GLY A 28 26.89 1.17 9.36
CA GLY A 28 26.99 1.07 10.82
C GLY A 28 26.08 2.01 11.61
N LYS A 29 25.27 2.86 10.95
CA LYS A 29 24.28 3.72 11.61
C LYS A 29 22.91 3.05 11.61
N LYS A 30 22.28 2.96 12.78
CA LYS A 30 20.91 2.45 12.92
C LYS A 30 19.94 3.41 12.24
N ILE A 31 19.09 2.88 11.38
CA ILE A 31 18.05 3.62 10.67
C ILE A 31 16.68 3.07 11.01
N LYS A 32 15.67 3.94 11.01
CA LYS A 32 14.27 3.52 11.06
C LYS A 32 13.89 3.05 9.65
N SER A 33 13.49 1.79 9.52
CA SER A 33 12.94 1.24 8.28
C SER A 33 11.42 1.29 8.33
N GLU A 34 10.78 1.68 7.24
CA GLU A 34 9.33 1.61 7.06
C GLU A 34 9.04 0.72 5.86
N ALA A 35 8.24 -0.32 6.09
CA ALA A 35 7.83 -1.24 5.05
C ALA A 35 6.71 -0.60 4.22
N VAL A 36 6.91 -0.55 2.90
CA VAL A 36 5.96 0.03 1.94
C VAL A 36 5.59 -0.99 0.88
N LEU A 37 4.29 -1.28 0.72
CA LEU A 37 3.77 -2.09 -0.38
C LEU A 37 3.21 -1.20 -1.48
N ASN A 38 3.86 -1.23 -2.64
CA ASN A 38 3.41 -0.52 -3.83
C ASN A 38 2.47 -1.41 -4.66
N LEU A 39 1.19 -1.06 -4.69
CA LEU A 39 0.18 -1.63 -5.58
C LEU A 39 0.13 -0.80 -6.86
N THR A 40 0.88 -1.23 -7.87
CA THR A 40 1.05 -0.46 -9.09
C THR A 40 0.23 -0.99 -10.26
N SER A 41 -0.10 -0.09 -11.20
CA SER A 41 -0.75 -0.46 -12.46
C SER A 41 -0.63 0.65 -13.49
N SER A 42 -0.40 0.26 -14.75
CA SER A 42 -0.37 1.19 -15.88
C SER A 42 -1.74 1.81 -16.20
N LYS A 43 -2.81 1.32 -15.58
CA LYS A 43 -4.19 1.82 -15.75
C LYS A 43 -4.59 2.86 -14.71
N LEU A 44 -3.77 3.08 -13.68
CA LEU A 44 -4.05 4.05 -12.63
C LEU A 44 -3.61 5.46 -13.05
N LYS A 45 -4.28 6.47 -12.52
CA LYS A 45 -3.91 7.88 -12.64
C LYS A 45 -3.69 8.43 -11.24
N GLY A 46 -2.52 9.03 -11.02
CA GLY A 46 -2.11 9.57 -9.73
C GLY A 46 -1.56 8.52 -8.76
N ALA A 47 -1.50 8.92 -7.48
CA ALA A 47 -1.04 8.07 -6.38
C ALA A 47 -1.80 8.40 -5.09
N ILE A 48 -2.09 7.37 -4.30
CA ILE A 48 -2.60 7.49 -2.92
C ILE A 48 -1.82 6.58 -1.98
N THR A 49 -1.83 6.93 -0.70
CA THR A 49 -1.21 6.13 0.35
C THR A 49 -2.20 5.83 1.47
N SER A 50 -1.91 4.83 2.31
CA SER A 50 -2.72 4.50 3.50
C SER A 50 -2.77 5.63 4.54
N THR A 51 -1.90 6.63 4.42
CA THR A 51 -1.85 7.82 5.29
C THR A 51 -2.51 9.05 4.66
N SER A 52 -2.96 8.97 3.40
CA SER A 52 -3.65 10.07 2.70
C SER A 52 -5.00 10.41 3.35
N THR A 53 -5.49 11.62 3.12
CA THR A 53 -6.78 12.03 3.70
C THR A 53 -7.95 11.27 3.06
N LYS A 54 -9.04 11.09 3.81
CA LYS A 54 -10.26 10.45 3.28
C LYS A 54 -10.79 11.14 2.01
N LYS A 55 -10.60 12.46 1.91
CA LYS A 55 -11.00 13.24 0.74
C LYS A 55 -10.17 12.88 -0.49
N ASP A 56 -8.85 12.78 -0.34
CA ASP A 56 -7.95 12.43 -1.45
C ASP A 56 -8.20 11.00 -1.93
N ILE A 57 -8.42 10.07 -1.00
CA ILE A 57 -8.76 8.68 -1.31
C ILE A 57 -10.08 8.60 -2.09
N ALA A 58 -11.10 9.34 -1.66
CA ALA A 58 -12.40 9.39 -2.35
C ALA A 58 -12.27 9.97 -3.77
N ASN A 59 -11.52 11.07 -3.93
CA ASN A 59 -11.25 11.67 -5.23
C ASN A 59 -10.54 10.68 -6.16
N PHE A 60 -9.53 9.96 -5.64
CA PHE A 60 -8.79 8.96 -6.42
C PHE A 60 -9.68 7.80 -6.89
N PHE A 61 -10.62 7.33 -6.06
CA PHE A 61 -11.57 6.29 -6.45
C PHE A 61 -12.50 6.74 -7.58
N ILE A 62 -12.93 8.01 -7.55
CA ILE A 62 -13.76 8.61 -8.60
C ILE A 62 -12.95 8.73 -9.90
N GLU A 63 -11.75 9.32 -9.84
CA GLU A 63 -10.88 9.53 -11.00
C GLU A 63 -10.50 8.23 -11.72
N ASN A 64 -10.31 7.15 -10.95
CA ASN A 64 -9.92 5.85 -11.48
C ASN A 64 -11.11 4.89 -11.70
N SER A 65 -12.35 5.36 -11.48
CA SER A 65 -13.59 4.57 -11.67
C SER A 65 -13.55 3.22 -10.94
N PHE A 66 -13.18 3.22 -9.66
CA PHE A 66 -13.12 2.01 -8.85
C PHE A 66 -14.52 1.42 -8.63
N SER A 67 -14.64 0.10 -8.73
CA SER A 67 -15.86 -0.62 -8.38
C SER A 67 -16.04 -0.74 -6.87
N THR A 68 -17.27 -0.92 -6.40
CA THR A 68 -17.60 -1.11 -4.96
C THR A 68 -16.79 -2.24 -4.32
N GLN A 69 -16.53 -3.33 -5.06
CA GLN A 69 -15.72 -4.45 -4.57
C GLN A 69 -14.25 -4.06 -4.39
N GLN A 70 -13.69 -3.27 -5.32
CA GLN A 70 -12.32 -2.78 -5.23
C GLN A 70 -12.17 -1.75 -4.11
N ILE A 71 -13.16 -0.88 -3.91
CA ILE A 71 -13.16 0.08 -2.79
C ILE A 71 -13.10 -0.68 -1.46
N LYS A 72 -13.99 -1.66 -1.24
CA LYS A 72 -13.97 -2.50 -0.04
C LYS A 72 -12.64 -3.20 0.17
N LEU A 73 -12.04 -3.71 -0.92
CA LEU A 73 -10.72 -4.33 -0.86
C LEU A 73 -9.66 -3.32 -0.41
N VAL A 74 -9.58 -2.14 -1.02
CA VAL A 74 -8.62 -1.10 -0.64
C VAL A 74 -8.81 -0.66 0.81
N GLU A 75 -10.05 -0.44 1.26
CA GLU A 75 -10.36 -0.08 2.64
C GLU A 75 -9.89 -1.15 3.64
N THR A 76 -10.13 -2.42 3.31
CA THR A 76 -9.69 -3.56 4.15
C THR A 76 -8.17 -3.60 4.25
N ILE A 77 -7.48 -3.49 3.11
CA ILE A 77 -6.02 -3.55 3.05
C ILE A 77 -5.40 -2.32 3.75
N PHE A 78 -6.01 -1.13 3.65
CA PHE A 78 -5.57 0.06 4.38
C PHE A 78 -5.77 -0.07 5.90
N ALA A 79 -6.86 -0.70 6.34
CA ALA A 79 -7.07 -0.99 7.75
C ALA A 79 -6.01 -1.96 8.30
N GLU A 80 -5.69 -3.00 7.53
CA GLU A 80 -4.65 -3.97 7.87
C GLU A 80 -3.26 -3.31 7.95
N ALA A 81 -2.93 -2.43 7.01
CA ALA A 81 -1.71 -1.64 7.01
C ALA A 81 -1.54 -0.81 8.29
N LYS A 82 -2.62 -0.14 8.70
CA LYS A 82 -2.63 0.68 9.91
C LYS A 82 -2.46 -0.15 11.18
N GLN A 83 -3.00 -1.37 11.21
CA GLN A 83 -2.84 -2.28 12.36
C GLN A 83 -1.42 -2.85 12.48
N ASN A 84 -0.75 -3.06 11.34
CA ASN A 84 0.55 -3.74 11.27
C ASN A 84 1.73 -2.78 11.00
N ASN A 85 1.50 -1.47 11.11
CA ASN A 85 2.52 -0.42 10.97
C ASN A 85 3.30 -0.43 9.63
N PHE A 86 2.64 -0.80 8.54
CA PHE A 86 3.21 -0.62 7.19
C PHE A 86 2.39 0.35 6.36
N ILE A 87 2.99 0.83 5.28
CA ILE A 87 2.37 1.77 4.35
C ILE A 87 1.96 1.02 3.09
N ILE A 88 0.79 1.35 2.57
CA ILE A 88 0.35 0.88 1.26
C ILE A 88 0.24 2.09 0.36
N GLN A 89 0.83 1.97 -0.82
CA GLN A 89 0.81 3.02 -1.83
C GLN A 89 0.23 2.45 -3.12
N ILE A 90 -0.84 3.05 -3.60
CA ILE A 90 -1.47 2.69 -4.87
C ILE A 90 -1.10 3.77 -5.87
N GLN A 91 -0.43 3.40 -6.96
CA GLN A 91 0.07 4.40 -7.92
C GLN A 91 0.19 3.88 -9.35
N PHE A 92 0.26 4.80 -10.30
CA PHE A 92 0.66 4.49 -11.67
C PHE A 92 2.11 3.94 -11.72
N SER A 93 2.35 2.94 -12.59
CA SER A 93 3.70 2.47 -12.93
C SER A 93 3.73 2.00 -14.39
N LYS A 94 4.84 2.28 -15.07
CA LYS A 94 5.06 2.08 -16.52
C LYS A 94 5.73 0.75 -16.81
#